data_AF-A0A660DZE5-F1
#
_entry.id   AF-A0A660DZE5-F1
#
_cell.length_a   1.000
_cell.length_b   1.000
_cell.length_c   1.000
_cell.angle_alpha   90.00
_cell.angle_beta   90.00
_cell.angle_gamma   90.00
#
_symmetry.space_group_name_H-M   'P 1'
#
loop_
_entity.id
_entity.type
_entity.pdbx_description
1 polymer ?
#
loop_
_entity_poly.entity_id
_entity_poly.type
_entity_poly.pdbx_seq_one_letter_code
_entity_poly.pdbx_strand_id
1 'polypeptide(L)'
;MRKALGHLMMDYLYGILFYLIVGYFVSANRDAMLVLKWNPVNIWLTVSYVLIYPIMMALLPKLRSNRLIMDLIPDRQTKKNFNDGKTYADRYHDAINPTANRYDIAGASGAGEGSSDDILSLILIHLKRAVFIVFSIPMLIVIVIYRIGRYFWRKRQ
;
A
#
# COMPACT_ATOMS: atom_id res chain seq x y z
N MET A 1 16.52 17.03 -6.60
CA MET A 1 16.76 16.48 -5.23
C MET A 1 15.56 16.61 -4.30
N ARG A 2 14.91 17.77 -4.15
CA ARG A 2 13.74 17.95 -3.24
C ARG A 2 12.59 16.94 -3.45
N LYS A 3 12.24 16.62 -4.71
CA LYS A 3 11.18 15.63 -5.02
C LYS A 3 11.56 14.21 -4.57
N ALA A 4 12.82 13.80 -4.73
CA ALA A 4 13.29 12.48 -4.30
C ALA A 4 13.32 12.32 -2.77
N LEU A 5 13.67 13.40 -2.06
CA LEU A 5 13.68 13.41 -0.60
C LEU A 5 12.26 13.31 -0.01
N GLY A 6 11.30 14.10 -0.52
CA GLY A 6 9.91 14.02 -0.06
C GLY A 6 9.28 12.66 -0.34
N HIS A 7 9.70 12.04 -1.44
CA HIS A 7 9.36 10.68 -1.78
C HIS A 7 9.91 9.64 -0.80
N LEU A 8 11.20 9.73 -0.43
CA LEU A 8 11.79 8.87 0.60
C LEU A 8 11.11 9.06 1.96
N MET A 9 10.83 10.30 2.37
CA MET A 9 10.11 10.58 3.62
C MET A 9 8.72 9.93 3.65
N MET A 10 7.96 10.05 2.57
CA MET A 10 6.67 9.37 2.47
C MET A 10 6.84 7.85 2.57
N ASP A 11 7.89 7.29 1.96
CA ASP A 11 8.11 5.84 2.04
C ASP A 11 8.44 5.35 3.44
N TYR A 12 9.20 6.14 4.22
CA TYR A 12 9.38 5.89 5.65
C TYR A 12 8.07 6.03 6.41
N LEU A 13 7.30 7.09 6.18
CA LEU A 13 6.05 7.34 6.90
C LEU A 13 5.04 6.19 6.71
N TYR A 14 4.93 5.65 5.50
CA TYR A 14 4.07 4.50 5.25
C TYR A 14 4.61 3.19 5.85
N GLY A 15 5.93 3.05 5.96
CA GLY A 15 6.58 1.86 6.52
C GLY A 15 6.67 1.85 8.04
N ILE A 16 6.61 3.02 8.69
CA ILE A 16 6.79 3.15 10.15
C ILE A 16 5.69 2.45 10.92
N LEU A 17 4.44 2.51 10.44
CA LEU A 17 3.31 1.87 11.08
C LEU A 17 3.52 0.36 11.14
N PHE A 18 3.96 -0.24 10.02
CA PHE A 18 4.27 -1.66 9.97
C PHE A 18 5.46 -2.02 10.86
N TYR A 19 6.54 -1.21 10.81
CA TYR A 19 7.71 -1.42 11.65
C TYR A 19 7.35 -1.41 13.14
N LEU A 20 6.50 -0.49 13.58
CA LEU A 20 6.03 -0.41 14.96
C LEU A 20 5.16 -1.61 15.35
N ILE A 21 4.22 -2.02 14.49
CA ILE A 21 3.36 -3.17 14.75
C ILE A 21 4.18 -4.45 14.87
N VAL A 22 5.04 -4.74 13.88
CA VAL A 22 5.85 -5.96 13.90
C VAL A 22 6.90 -5.91 15.01
N GLY A 23 7.55 -4.78 15.20
CA GLY A 23 8.50 -4.58 16.30
C GLY A 23 7.85 -4.79 17.68
N TYR A 24 6.60 -4.36 17.85
CA TYR A 24 5.80 -4.63 19.03
C TYR A 24 5.59 -6.14 19.21
N PHE A 25 5.04 -6.84 18.21
CA PHE A 25 4.78 -8.28 18.33
C PHE A 25 6.03 -9.13 18.54
N VAL A 26 7.16 -8.73 17.96
CA VAL A 26 8.45 -9.44 18.13
C VAL A 26 9.07 -9.16 19.50
N SER A 27 8.81 -8.00 20.09
CA SER A 27 9.41 -7.56 21.37
C SER A 27 8.49 -7.68 22.57
N ALA A 28 7.18 -7.87 22.35
CA ALA A 28 6.20 -7.99 23.41
C ALA A 28 6.41 -9.29 24.18
N ASN A 29 6.54 -9.17 25.50
CA ASN A 29 6.55 -10.32 26.38
C ASN A 29 5.12 -10.83 26.60
N ARG A 30 4.95 -12.04 27.16
CA ARG A 30 3.60 -12.60 27.45
C ARG A 30 2.73 -11.71 28.34
N ASP A 31 3.36 -10.85 29.13
CA ASP A 31 2.70 -9.88 30.02
C ASP A 31 2.36 -8.55 29.32
N ALA A 32 2.41 -8.49 27.98
CA ALA A 32 2.21 -7.30 27.15
C ALA A 32 3.19 -6.13 27.39
N MET A 33 4.16 -6.30 28.30
CA MET A 33 5.24 -5.34 28.50
C MET A 33 6.19 -5.33 27.31
N LEU A 34 6.48 -4.12 26.81
CA LEU A 34 7.38 -3.89 25.70
C LEU A 34 8.82 -3.90 26.23
N VAL A 35 9.48 -5.05 26.15
CA VAL A 35 10.89 -5.19 26.48
C VAL A 35 11.66 -5.21 25.18
N LEU A 36 12.27 -4.08 24.81
CA LEU A 36 13.08 -3.99 23.60
C LEU A 36 14.32 -4.88 23.76
N LYS A 37 14.25 -6.11 23.25
CA LYS A 37 15.38 -7.04 23.19
C LYS A 37 15.97 -6.99 21.78
N TRP A 38 17.28 -6.83 21.68
CA TRP A 38 18.00 -6.97 20.43
C TRP A 38 18.13 -8.44 20.04
N ASN A 39 17.02 -9.04 19.61
CA ASN A 39 17.03 -10.37 19.01
C ASN A 39 17.38 -10.26 17.50
N PRO A 40 17.80 -11.37 16.87
CA PRO A 40 18.14 -11.37 15.45
C PRO A 40 17.01 -10.87 14.54
N VAL A 41 15.75 -11.09 14.92
CA VAL A 41 14.56 -10.68 14.17
C VAL A 41 14.40 -9.16 14.19
N ASN A 42 14.58 -8.52 15.34
CA ASN A 42 14.53 -7.07 15.50
C ASN A 42 15.70 -6.41 14.78
N ILE A 43 16.91 -6.96 14.87
CA ILE A 43 18.07 -6.47 14.11
C ILE A 43 17.75 -6.52 12.61
N TRP A 44 17.22 -7.65 12.14
CA TRP A 44 16.83 -7.83 10.75
C TRP A 44 15.74 -6.83 10.32
N LEU A 45 14.70 -6.63 11.14
CA LEU A 45 13.61 -5.70 10.87
C LEU A 45 14.11 -4.25 10.80
N THR A 46 14.95 -3.84 11.75
CA THR A 46 15.54 -2.50 11.82
C THR A 46 16.46 -2.22 10.65
N VAL A 47 17.38 -3.14 10.33
CA VAL A 47 18.29 -3.01 9.19
C VAL A 47 17.52 -2.98 7.87
N SER A 48 16.50 -3.83 7.76
CA SER A 48 15.63 -3.87 6.59
C SER A 48 14.92 -2.54 6.36
N TYR A 49 14.30 -1.99 7.42
CA TYR A 49 13.54 -0.75 7.34
C TYR A 49 14.42 0.50 7.14
N VAL A 50 15.53 0.63 7.89
CA VAL A 50 16.35 1.84 7.92
C VAL A 50 17.29 1.94 6.71
N LEU A 51 17.86 0.82 6.24
CA LEU A 51 18.91 0.85 5.23
C LEU A 51 18.46 0.21 3.91
N ILE A 52 17.94 -1.02 3.96
CA ILE A 52 17.82 -1.82 2.74
C ILE A 52 16.59 -1.43 1.92
N TYR A 53 15.45 -1.24 2.57
CA TYR A 53 14.22 -0.80 1.92
C TYR A 53 14.36 0.52 1.13
N PRO A 54 14.93 1.62 1.68
CA PRO A 54 15.12 2.86 0.92
C PRO A 54 16.11 2.69 -0.24
N ILE A 55 17.18 1.90 -0.05
CA ILE A 55 18.13 1.58 -1.13
C ILE A 55 17.41 0.81 -2.25
N MET A 56 16.57 -0.17 -1.91
CA MET A 56 15.79 -0.94 -2.87
C MET A 56 14.81 -0.06 -3.66
N MET A 57 14.11 0.84 -2.98
CA MET A 57 13.19 1.78 -3.63
C MET A 57 13.90 2.80 -4.51
N ALA A 58 15.13 3.19 -4.17
CA ALA A 58 15.98 4.02 -5.02
C ALA A 58 16.46 3.28 -6.28
N LEU A 59 16.79 1.98 -6.15
CA LEU A 59 17.24 1.13 -7.27
C LEU A 59 16.09 0.76 -8.22
N LEU A 60 14.89 0.55 -7.69
CA LEU A 60 13.73 0.04 -8.42
C LEU A 60 12.51 0.95 -8.21
N PRO A 61 12.52 2.18 -8.75
CA PRO A 61 11.42 3.14 -8.57
C PRO A 61 10.10 2.66 -9.19
N LYS A 62 10.12 1.67 -10.08
CA LYS A 62 8.92 1.05 -10.65
C LYS A 62 8.08 0.31 -9.60
N LEU A 63 8.70 -0.29 -8.58
CA LEU A 63 7.98 -0.99 -7.48
C LEU A 63 7.15 -0.04 -6.62
N ARG A 64 7.55 1.23 -6.61
CA ARG A 64 6.92 2.34 -5.89
C ARG A 64 5.57 2.77 -6.47
N SER A 65 5.32 2.47 -7.74
CA SER A 65 4.05 2.78 -8.39
C SER A 65 2.93 1.92 -7.77
N ASN A 66 1.97 2.57 -7.11
CA ASN A 66 0.76 1.93 -6.61
C ASN A 66 -0.24 1.80 -7.76
N ARG A 67 -0.07 0.75 -8.57
CA ARG A 67 -1.07 0.35 -9.58
C ARG A 67 -2.16 -0.54 -9.02
N LEU A 68 -2.14 -0.82 -7.71
CA LEU A 68 -3.18 -1.58 -7.03
C LEU A 68 -4.25 -0.58 -6.58
N ILE A 69 -5.18 -0.27 -7.49
CA ILE A 69 -6.44 0.38 -7.16
C ILE A 69 -7.45 -0.76 -7.10
N MET A 70 -8.04 -0.98 -5.93
CA MET A 70 -9.06 -2.01 -5.75
C MET A 70 -10.40 -1.37 -6.10
N ASP A 71 -10.81 -1.51 -7.35
CA ASP A 71 -12.18 -1.18 -7.77
C ASP A 71 -13.10 -2.25 -7.19
N LEU A 72 -13.89 -1.90 -6.17
CA LEU A 72 -14.91 -2.80 -5.66
C LEU A 72 -15.97 -3.02 -6.76
N ILE A 73 -16.33 -4.29 -6.99
CA ILE A 73 -17.28 -4.73 -8.02
C ILE A 73 -18.65 -3.98 -7.99
N PRO A 74 -19.19 -3.52 -6.84
CA PRO A 74 -20.41 -2.72 -6.80
C PRO A 74 -20.31 -1.40 -7.57
N ASP A 75 -19.18 -0.69 -7.46
CA ASP A 75 -18.98 0.63 -8.08
C ASP A 75 -18.97 0.54 -9.62
N ARG A 76 -18.59 -0.60 -10.20
CA ARG A 76 -18.71 -0.84 -11.65
C ARG A 76 -20.14 -0.99 -12.14
N GLN A 77 -21.07 -1.46 -11.30
CA GLN A 77 -22.48 -1.56 -11.67
C GLN A 77 -23.17 -0.21 -11.44
N THR A 78 -22.87 0.46 -10.33
CA THR A 78 -23.41 1.79 -10.01
C THR A 78 -22.93 2.84 -11.03
N LYS A 79 -21.63 2.89 -11.36
CA LYS A 79 -21.09 3.80 -12.39
C LYS A 79 -21.60 3.52 -13.81
N LYS A 80 -21.94 2.26 -14.12
CA LYS A 80 -22.57 1.92 -15.40
C LYS A 80 -23.99 2.51 -15.48
N ASN A 81 -24.72 2.49 -14.36
CA ASN A 81 -26.03 3.12 -14.24
C ASN A 81 -25.96 4.67 -14.16
N PHE A 82 -24.81 5.24 -13.78
CA PHE A 82 -24.56 6.70 -13.79
C PHE A 82 -24.30 7.29 -15.19
N ASN A 83 -23.91 6.44 -16.16
CA ASN A 83 -23.63 6.84 -17.54
C ASN A 83 -24.85 6.80 -18.47
N ASP A 84 -26.05 6.57 -17.93
CA ASP A 84 -27.33 6.56 -18.68
C ASP A 84 -27.82 7.96 -19.10
N GLY A 85 -26.96 8.98 -19.10
CA GLY A 85 -27.30 10.32 -19.61
C GLY A 85 -28.35 11.10 -18.82
N LYS A 86 -28.80 10.59 -17.67
CA LYS A 86 -29.82 11.24 -16.82
C LYS A 86 -29.31 12.54 -16.19
N THR A 87 -30.10 13.61 -16.29
CA THR A 87 -29.81 14.94 -15.73
C THR A 87 -29.96 14.93 -14.20
N TYR A 88 -29.27 15.84 -13.49
CA TYR A 88 -29.34 15.93 -12.01
C TYR A 88 -30.77 16.04 -11.46
N ALA A 89 -31.69 16.68 -12.19
CA ALA A 89 -33.10 16.79 -11.83
C ALA A 89 -33.83 15.43 -11.86
N ASP A 90 -33.57 14.61 -12.88
CA ASP A 90 -34.16 13.26 -13.01
C ASP A 90 -33.76 12.36 -11.84
N ARG A 91 -32.52 12.52 -11.35
CA ARG A 91 -31.99 11.76 -10.21
C ARG A 91 -32.60 12.19 -8.88
N TYR A 92 -32.97 13.47 -8.74
CA TYR A 92 -33.66 13.96 -7.56
C TYR A 92 -35.08 13.37 -7.46
N HIS A 93 -35.75 13.21 -8.61
CA HIS A 93 -37.04 12.54 -8.70
C HIS A 93 -36.96 11.02 -8.46
N ASP A 94 -35.87 10.37 -8.89
CA ASP A 94 -35.61 8.95 -8.59
C ASP A 94 -35.30 8.71 -7.09
N ALA A 95 -34.69 9.68 -6.38
CA ALA A 95 -34.37 9.58 -4.96
C ALA A 95 -35.57 9.74 -4.01
N ILE A 96 -36.66 10.37 -4.48
CA ILE A 96 -37.94 10.48 -3.74
C ILE A 96 -38.91 9.35 -4.08
N ASN A 97 -38.52 8.41 -4.95
CA ASN A 97 -39.34 7.26 -5.30
C ASN A 97 -39.31 6.22 -4.15
N PRO A 98 -40.46 5.89 -3.52
CA PRO A 98 -40.52 4.96 -2.40
C PRO A 98 -40.20 3.51 -2.78
N THR A 99 -40.10 3.19 -4.08
CA THR A 99 -39.72 1.86 -4.59
C THR A 99 -38.22 1.74 -4.92
N ALA A 100 -37.47 2.85 -4.87
CA ALA A 100 -36.04 2.83 -5.11
C ALA A 100 -35.30 2.19 -3.92
N ASN A 101 -34.39 1.28 -4.24
CA ASN A 101 -33.62 0.55 -3.25
C ASN A 101 -32.68 1.51 -2.49
N ARG A 102 -32.69 1.45 -1.15
CA ARG A 102 -31.90 2.34 -0.28
C ARG A 102 -30.39 2.27 -0.59
N TYR A 103 -29.92 1.12 -1.05
CA TYR A 103 -28.53 0.91 -1.45
C TYR A 103 -28.17 1.65 -2.75
N ASP A 104 -29.09 1.74 -3.71
CA ASP A 104 -28.87 2.43 -4.98
C ASP A 104 -28.82 3.96 -4.78
N ILE A 105 -29.62 4.49 -3.84
CA ILE A 105 -29.62 5.92 -3.46
C ILE A 105 -28.35 6.29 -2.66
N ALA A 106 -27.88 5.40 -1.80
CA ALA A 106 -26.66 5.61 -1.00
C ALA A 106 -25.39 5.61 -1.86
N GLY A 107 -25.33 4.77 -2.90
CA GLY A 107 -24.30 4.81 -3.93
C GLY A 107 -24.44 6.02 -4.85
N ALA A 108 -25.67 6.43 -5.19
CA ALA A 108 -25.93 7.56 -6.08
C ALA A 108 -25.60 8.94 -5.46
N SER A 109 -25.76 9.08 -4.14
CA SER A 109 -25.53 10.33 -3.42
C SER A 109 -24.08 10.58 -3.04
N GLY A 110 -23.17 9.62 -3.29
CA GLY A 110 -21.77 9.70 -2.84
C GLY A 110 -21.60 9.71 -1.32
N ALA A 111 -22.70 9.62 -0.55
CA ALA A 111 -22.71 9.73 0.90
C ALA A 111 -22.41 8.40 1.61
N GLY A 112 -22.50 7.26 0.91
CA GLY A 112 -22.31 5.93 1.49
C GLY A 112 -21.02 5.19 1.11
N GLU A 113 -20.47 5.40 -0.08
CA GLU A 113 -19.49 4.45 -0.67
C GLU A 113 -18.07 5.02 -0.88
N GLY A 114 -17.88 6.34 -0.86
CA GLY A 114 -16.56 6.94 -1.12
C GLY A 114 -15.49 6.63 -0.06
N SER A 115 -15.87 6.30 1.18
CA SER A 115 -14.88 6.13 2.27
C SER A 115 -14.34 4.71 2.40
N SER A 116 -15.11 3.68 2.03
CA SER A 116 -14.69 2.28 2.25
C SER A 116 -13.64 1.84 1.24
N ASP A 117 -13.80 2.24 -0.02
CA ASP A 117 -12.87 1.99 -1.12
C ASP A 117 -11.53 2.69 -0.88
N ASP A 118 -11.59 3.92 -0.37
CA ASP A 118 -10.42 4.71 0.00
C ASP A 118 -9.65 4.09 1.18
N ILE A 119 -10.36 3.62 2.21
CA ILE A 119 -9.73 2.93 3.36
C ILE A 119 -9.08 1.61 2.92
N LEU A 120 -9.76 0.80 2.09
CA LEU A 120 -9.22 -0.46 1.59
C LEU A 120 -8.00 -0.27 0.71
N SER A 121 -8.04 0.71 -0.20
CA SER A 121 -6.88 1.05 -1.03
C SER A 121 -5.69 1.50 -0.17
N LEU A 122 -5.94 2.30 0.89
CA LEU A 122 -4.91 2.72 1.83
C LEU A 122 -4.31 1.53 2.60
N ILE A 123 -5.14 0.60 3.08
CA ILE A 123 -4.68 -0.63 3.75
C ILE A 123 -3.79 -1.45 2.81
N LEU A 124 -4.20 -1.65 1.56
CA LEU A 124 -3.43 -2.39 0.56
C LEU A 124 -2.07 -1.75 0.28
N ILE A 125 -2.01 -0.41 0.24
CA ILE A 125 -0.74 0.31 0.07
C ILE A 125 0.21 0.02 1.23
N HIS A 126 -0.28 0.04 2.47
CA HIS A 126 0.53 -0.26 3.64
C HIS A 126 0.96 -1.74 3.66
N LEU A 127 0.05 -2.66 3.34
CA LEU A 127 0.35 -4.10 3.28
C LEU A 127 1.41 -4.42 2.22
N LYS A 128 1.29 -3.84 1.02
CA LYS A 128 2.30 -4.02 -0.04
C LYS A 128 3.68 -3.53 0.41
N ARG A 129 3.74 -2.37 1.09
CA ARG A 129 4.99 -1.81 1.61
C ARG A 129 5.57 -2.67 2.73
N ALA A 130 4.73 -3.20 3.60
CA ALA A 130 5.11 -4.15 4.64
C ALA A 130 5.80 -5.40 4.05
N VAL A 131 5.18 -6.01 3.03
CA VAL A 131 5.78 -7.13 2.30
C VAL A 131 7.13 -6.73 1.71
N PHE A 132 7.24 -5.56 1.08
CA PHE A 132 8.52 -5.12 0.55
C PHE A 132 9.60 -4.87 1.58
N ILE A 133 9.25 -4.40 2.79
CA ILE A 133 10.23 -4.29 3.89
C ILE A 133 10.72 -5.71 4.23
N VAL A 134 9.82 -6.66 4.45
CA VAL A 134 10.21 -8.04 4.80
C VAL A 134 11.11 -8.66 3.71
N PHE A 135 10.76 -8.51 2.44
CA PHE A 135 11.54 -9.09 1.35
C PHE A 135 12.71 -8.22 0.87
N SER A 136 12.96 -7.06 1.49
CA SER A 136 13.97 -6.12 0.99
C SER A 136 15.38 -6.73 1.00
N ILE A 137 15.75 -7.42 2.08
CA ILE A 137 17.05 -8.06 2.26
C ILE A 137 17.30 -9.16 1.23
N PRO A 138 16.44 -10.21 1.12
CA PRO A 138 16.66 -11.25 0.11
C PRO A 138 16.62 -10.69 -1.31
N MET A 139 15.75 -9.70 -1.57
CA MET A 139 15.65 -9.09 -2.89
C MET A 139 16.93 -8.32 -3.26
N LEU A 140 17.52 -7.58 -2.31
CA LEU A 140 18.79 -6.87 -2.54
C LEU A 140 19.94 -7.86 -2.81
N ILE A 141 20.00 -8.98 -2.09
CA ILE A 141 20.98 -10.04 -2.31
C ILE A 141 20.88 -10.58 -3.75
N VAL A 142 19.67 -10.90 -4.22
CA VAL A 142 19.45 -11.38 -5.59
C VAL A 142 19.92 -10.35 -6.64
N ILE A 143 19.60 -9.07 -6.43
CA ILE A 143 20.02 -7.98 -7.33
C ILE A 143 21.55 -7.88 -7.39
N VAL A 144 22.22 -7.93 -6.25
CA VAL A 144 23.69 -7.84 -6.17
C VAL A 144 24.33 -9.03 -6.87
N ILE A 145 23.88 -10.26 -6.60
CA ILE A 145 24.38 -11.48 -7.24
C ILE A 145 24.19 -11.39 -8.76
N TYR A 146 23.01 -11.01 -9.22
CA TYR A 146 22.72 -10.86 -10.65
C TYR A 146 23.63 -9.81 -11.31
N ARG A 147 23.86 -8.67 -10.64
CA ARG A 147 24.70 -7.59 -11.17
C ARG A 147 26.17 -7.98 -11.24
N ILE A 148 26.67 -8.66 -10.21
CA ILE A 148 28.04 -9.19 -10.17
C ILE A 148 28.21 -10.25 -11.25
N GLY A 149 27.29 -11.21 -11.36
CA GLY A 149 27.33 -12.25 -12.39
C GLY A 149 27.35 -11.68 -13.80
N ARG A 150 26.50 -10.69 -14.08
CA ARG A 150 26.50 -9.99 -15.38
C ARG A 150 27.81 -9.22 -15.62
N TYR A 151 28.38 -8.59 -14.59
CA TYR A 151 29.65 -7.87 -14.71
C TYR A 151 30.79 -8.82 -15.11
N PHE A 152 30.90 -9.97 -14.43
CA PHE A 152 31.89 -10.99 -14.77
C PHE A 152 31.67 -11.56 -16.17
N TRP A 153 30.42 -11.79 -16.58
CA TRP A 153 30.11 -12.25 -17.94
C TRP A 153 30.59 -11.27 -19.01
N ARG A 154 30.33 -9.98 -18.83
CA ARG A 154 30.75 -8.92 -19.77
C ARG A 154 32.25 -8.71 -19.85
N LYS A 155 32.99 -9.00 -18.77
CA LYS A 155 34.45 -8.89 -18.74
C LYS A 155 35.14 -10.11 -19.39
N ARG A 156 34.39 -11.18 -19.65
CA ARG A 156 34.87 -12.44 -20.24
C ARG A 156 34.66 -12.50 -21.77
N GLN A 157 33.83 -11.63 -22.32
CA GLN A 157 33.73 -11.32 -23.75
C GLN A 157 34.73 -10.23 -24.12
#